data_AF-A0A1X0WAH3-F1
#
_entry.id   AF-A0A1X0WAH3-F1
#
_cell.length_a   1.000
_cell.length_b   1.000
_cell.length_c   1.000
_cell.angle_alpha   90.00
_cell.angle_beta   90.00
_cell.angle_gamma   90.00
#
_symmetry.space_group_name_H-M   'P 1'
#
loop_
_entity.id
_entity.type
_entity.pdbx_description
1 polymer ?
#
loop_
_entity_poly.entity_id
_entity_poly.type
_entity_poly.pdbx_seq_one_letter_code
_entity_poly.pdbx_strand_id
1 'polypeptide(L)' 'MKRSWFLHDNLSTDEAEQLILQYHARHIQTRKQLNPDRLSWCVSAYLEERRRRPQSSTRWQSALGRLT' A
#
# COMPACT_ATOMS: atom_id res chain seq x y z
N MET A 1 3.24 10.01 -15.90
CA MET A 1 2.75 9.62 -14.56
C MET A 1 2.05 8.29 -14.73
N LYS A 2 2.59 7.18 -14.22
CA LYS A 2 1.92 5.88 -14.32
C LYS A 2 0.93 5.78 -13.16
N ARG A 3 -0.30 5.37 -13.47
CA ARG A 3 -1.31 5.05 -12.47
C ARG A 3 -1.43 3.54 -12.40
N SER A 4 -1.35 3.00 -11.20
CA SER A 4 -1.47 1.57 -10.95
C SER A 4 -2.56 1.32 -9.93
N TRP A 5 -3.16 0.13 -10.01
CA TRP A 5 -4.10 -0.34 -9.01
C TRP A 5 -3.31 -0.91 -7.84
N PHE A 6 -3.42 -0.28 -6.68
CA PHE A 6 -2.89 -0.82 -5.43
C PHE A 6 -3.93 -1.73 -4.81
N LEU A 7 -3.60 -3.00 -4.70
CA LEU A 7 -4.45 -4.03 -4.12
C LEU A 7 -4.16 -4.14 -2.62
N HIS A 8 -5.21 -4.07 -1.80
CA HIS A 8 -5.18 -4.47 -0.40
C HIS A 8 -6.07 -5.69 -0.25
N ASP A 9 -5.47 -6.82 0.12
CA ASP A 9 -6.18 -8.06 0.38
C ASP A 9 -6.32 -8.33 1.89
N ASN A 10 -7.16 -9.31 2.22
CA ASN A 10 -7.38 -9.80 3.58
C ASN A 10 -7.86 -8.75 4.61
N LEU A 11 -8.69 -7.79 4.16
CA LEU A 11 -9.26 -6.76 5.02
C LEU A 11 -10.58 -7.22 5.66
N SER A 12 -10.82 -6.80 6.90
CA SER A 12 -12.14 -6.91 7.53
C SER A 12 -13.12 -5.89 6.93
N THR A 13 -14.43 -6.06 7.19
CA THR A 13 -15.45 -5.11 6.70
C THR A 13 -15.18 -3.67 7.16
N ASP A 14 -14.90 -3.48 8.47
CA ASP A 14 -14.61 -2.17 9.04
C ASP A 14 -13.34 -1.55 8.44
N GLU A 15 -12.26 -2.33 8.34
CA GLU A 15 -10.99 -1.88 7.75
C GLU A 15 -11.17 -1.47 6.29
N ALA A 16 -11.93 -2.26 5.51
CA ALA A 16 -12.21 -1.95 4.11
C ALA A 16 -13.01 -0.64 3.97
N GLU A 17 -14.00 -0.40 4.83
CA GLU A 17 -14.79 0.84 4.82
C GLU A 17 -13.95 2.05 5.24
N GLN A 18 -13.17 1.94 6.31
CA GLN A 18 -12.23 2.99 6.73
C GLN A 18 -11.21 3.32 5.64
N LEU A 19 -10.67 2.30 4.97
CA LEU A 19 -9.72 2.48 3.87
C LEU A 19 -10.37 3.24 2.70
N ILE A 20 -11.60 2.88 2.33
CA ILE A 20 -12.35 3.56 1.27
C ILE A 20 -12.62 5.01 1.64
N LEU A 21 -13.04 5.29 2.88
CA LEU A 21 -13.27 6.66 3.36
C LEU A 21 -12.00 7.51 3.26
N GLN A 22 -10.85 6.97 3.67
CA GLN A 22 -9.56 7.66 3.56
C GLN A 22 -9.16 7.97 2.12
N TYR A 23 -9.38 7.03 1.19
CA TYR A 23 -9.10 7.26 -0.23
C TYR A 23 -10.10 8.22 -0.86
N HIS A 24 -11.38 8.13 -0.51
CA HIS A 24 -12.42 9.02 -0.99
C HIS A 24 -12.21 10.47 -0.54
N ALA A 25 -11.76 10.68 0.70
CA ALA A 25 -11.36 12.00 1.22
C ALA A 25 -10.21 12.64 0.41
N ARG A 26 -9.43 11.82 -0.31
CA ARG A 26 -8.35 12.26 -1.20
C ARG A 26 -8.76 12.27 -2.67
N HIS A 27 -10.04 12.08 -2.97
CA HIS A 27 -10.60 11.96 -4.33
C HIS A 27 -9.95 10.85 -5.17
N ILE A 28 -9.58 9.75 -4.52
CA ILE A 28 -8.96 8.59 -5.16
C ILE A 28 -10.05 7.57 -5.50
N GLN A 29 -10.03 7.07 -6.73
CA GLN A 29 -10.98 6.05 -7.16
C GLN A 29 -10.65 4.70 -6.52
N THR A 30 -11.64 4.09 -5.85
CA THR A 30 -11.50 2.79 -5.18
C THR A 30 -12.54 1.79 -5.67
N ARG A 31 -12.20 0.50 -5.66
CA ARG A 31 -13.13 -0.60 -5.91
C ARG A 31 -13.04 -1.61 -4.77
N LYS A 32 -14.19 -1.93 -4.17
CA LYS A 32 -14.36 -2.96 -3.13
C LYS A 32 -14.88 -4.25 -3.77
N GLN A 33 -14.28 -5.39 -3.42
CA GLN A 33 -14.69 -6.71 -3.88
C GLN A 33 -14.61 -7.70 -2.71
N LEU A 34 -15.58 -8.61 -2.62
CA LEU A 34 -15.55 -9.69 -1.64
C LEU A 34 -14.63 -10.81 -2.15
N ASN A 35 -13.77 -11.34 -1.28
CA ASN A 35 -12.90 -12.47 -1.62
C ASN A 35 -13.70 -13.77 -1.78
N PRO A 36 -13.15 -14.76 -2.51
CA PRO A 36 -13.77 -16.08 -2.66
C PRO A 36 -14.03 -16.77 -1.32
N ASP A 37 -13.22 -16.48 -0.29
CA ASP A 37 -13.38 -16.96 1.08
C ASP A 37 -14.61 -16.39 1.80
N ARG A 38 -15.29 -15.39 1.22
CA ARG A 38 -16.50 -14.69 1.73
C ARG A 38 -16.37 -14.02 3.11
N LEU A 39 -15.22 -14.16 3.75
CA LEU A 39 -14.90 -13.59 5.06
C LEU A 39 -14.12 -12.28 4.94
N SER A 40 -13.25 -12.19 3.94
CA SER A 40 -12.35 -11.05 3.74
C SER A 40 -12.78 -10.19 2.54
N TRP A 41 -12.42 -8.91 2.61
CA TRP A 41 -12.58 -7.95 1.54
C TRP A 41 -11.26 -7.65 0.86
N CYS A 42 -11.35 -7.35 -0.44
CA CYS A 42 -10.27 -6.82 -1.23
C CYS A 42 -10.64 -5.42 -1.71
N VAL A 43 -9.77 -4.45 -1.47
CA VAL A 43 -9.95 -3.06 -1.91
C VAL A 43 -8.80 -2.70 -2.85
N SER A 44 -9.16 -2.23 -4.04
CA SER A 44 -8.21 -1.72 -5.02
C SER A 44 -8.34 -0.21 -5.14
N ALA A 45 -7.23 0.51 -5.01
CA ALA A 45 -7.18 1.97 -5.12
C ALA A 45 -6.37 2.39 -6.34
N TYR A 46 -6.91 3.29 -7.15
CA TYR A 46 -6.26 3.80 -8.34
C TYR A 46 -5.37 4.99 -7.99
N LEU A 47 -4.10 4.69 -7.75
CA LEU A 47 -3.12 5.67 -7.30
C LEU A 47 -2.17 6.03 -8.43
N GLU A 48 -1.80 7.31 -8.48
CA GLU A 48 -0.59 7.71 -9.19
C GLU A 48 0.60 7.13 -8.44
N GLU A 49 1.44 6.37 -9.15
CA GLU A 49 2.69 5.88 -8.61
C GLU A 49 3.58 7.10 -8.35
N ARG A 50 3.54 7.62 -7.12
CA ARG A 50 4.60 8.49 -6.63
C ARG A 50 5.85 7.64 -6.68
N ARG A 51 6.81 8.02 -7.54
CA ARG A 51 8.18 7.52 -7.53
C ARG A 51 8.80 7.83 -6.16
N ARG A 52 8.41 7.11 -5.11
CA ARG A 52 9.19 7.01 -3.90
C ARG A 52 10.40 6.20 -4.36
N ARG A 53 11.47 6.90 -4.73
CA ARG A 53 12.78 6.24 -4.89
C ARG A 53 12.94 5.35 -3.66
N PRO A 54 13.39 4.09 -3.80
CA PRO A 54 13.76 3.31 -2.64
C PRO A 54 14.73 4.21 -1.86
N GLN A 55 14.30 4.67 -0.69
CA GLN A 55 15.17 5.42 0.19
C GLN A 55 16.14 4.37 0.66
N SER A 56 17.25 4.23 -0.06
CA SER A 56 18.37 3.40 0.35
C SER A 56 18.75 3.91 1.73
N SER A 57 18.32 3.21 2.77
CA SER A 57 18.83 3.45 4.11
C SER A 57 20.27 2.99 4.08
N THR A 58 21.20 3.90 3.76
CA THR A 58 22.65 3.69 3.80
C THR A 58 23.16 3.51 5.25
N ARG A 59 22.36 2.92 6.14
CA ARG A 59 22.67 2.81 7.58
C ARG A 59 23.41 1.51 7.95
N TRP A 60 23.92 0.75 6.99
CA TRP A 60 24.57 -0.55 7.27
C TRP A 60 25.89 -0.79 6.51
N GLN A 61 26.74 0.23 6.32
CA GLN A 61 28.07 0.03 5.73
C GLN A 61 29.25 0.54 6.57
N SER A 62 29.03 0.96 7.83
CA SER A 62 30.10 1.51 8.67
C SER A 62 30.41 0.62 9.89
N ALA A 63 30.78 -0.65 9.68
CA ALA A 63 31.31 -1.49 10.76
C ALA A 63 32.34 -2.56 10.35
N LEU A 64 32.84 -2.55 9.11
CA LEU A 64 33.93 -3.46 8.67
C LEU A 64 35.26 -2.74 8.43
N GLY A 65 35.49 -1.63 9.14
CA GLY A 65 36.70 -0.84 9.05
C GLY A 65 37.38 -0.67 10.39
N ARG A 66 37.92 -1.76 10.96
CA ARG A 66 39.12 -1.81 11.82
C ARG A 66 39.17 -3.14 12.58
N LEU A 67 39.95 -4.09 12.06
CA LEU A 67 40.73 -4.95 12.93
C LEU A 67 42.19 -4.80 12.51
N THR A 68 42.99 -4.70 13.56
CA THR A 68 44.42 -4.39 13.63
C THR A 68 45.31 -5.49 13.06
#